data_AF-A0A2T4H2W0-F1
#
_entry.id   AF-A0A2T4H2W0-F1
#
_cell.length_a   1.000
_cell.length_b   1.000
_cell.length_c   1.000
_cell.angle_alpha   90.00
_cell.angle_beta   90.00
_cell.angle_gamma   90.00
#
_symmetry.space_group_name_H-M   'P 1'
#
loop_
_entity.id
_entity.type
_entity.pdbx_description
1 polymer ?
#
loop_
_entity_poly.entity_id
_entity_poly.type
_entity_poly.pdbx_seq_one_letter_code
_entity_poly.pdbx_strand_id
1 'polypeptide(L)'
;MSFRTFAARAGAAANVTSRGLPRSFNMVQQGKVLSSSLGARQVSDEATTIKPLPEDEPNDVVFESKYGLRTMMLNRPQKLNSLNSSMIRKMVPRLVEWEKSDLANVVVLKGAGHKALCAGGDVAALAEMNQQNETGWMRSSAYFALEYKLDHYIATYNKPYIAFMDGITMGGGVGLSAHAPFRIATENTVFAMPETGIGFFPDVGASFFLPRMNGSIGTYLALTSAQLRGPNVFYAGIATHYLHSTSLPDLEARLAELRFRDSDTLPERLALINQTLEEFCTGLPHDQPIKLTGAVRQAIDRCFNRHTITEIIAALKAEKGNSSTREWARQQLETLHKRSPTALHVALRQMRIGGEWDIAETFKREHQIATKFMQHHDFTEGVSALLIRKNAPVWEPESLAAIGGTNVAKPFFEYDDDHPLHLFTDRTYKEYPHQELGVPTEKEVEKVLSQGTYTREELANKIIASRNGRQGISEVVADIIDRKTVVNDKRKAVWVKDEAAPGSRL
;
A
#
# COMPACT_ATOMS: atom_id res chain seq x y z
N MET A 1 -44.51 -17.70 -38.32
CA MET A 1 -45.89 -17.16 -38.39
C MET A 1 -46.62 -17.51 -37.08
N SER A 2 -47.77 -16.89 -36.80
CA SER A 2 -48.30 -16.71 -35.43
C SER A 2 -49.53 -17.57 -35.10
N PHE A 3 -49.90 -17.59 -33.80
CA PHE A 3 -51.21 -17.97 -33.21
C PHE A 3 -51.55 -19.49 -33.14
N ARG A 4 -52.39 -20.01 -32.20
CA ARG A 4 -53.21 -19.40 -31.11
C ARG A 4 -53.55 -20.39 -29.96
N THR A 5 -54.20 -19.89 -28.92
CA THR A 5 -54.46 -20.47 -27.57
C THR A 5 -55.90 -21.02 -27.36
N PHE A 6 -56.20 -21.50 -26.12
CA PHE A 6 -57.51 -21.79 -25.43
C PHE A 6 -57.94 -23.28 -25.36
N ALA A 7 -58.02 -23.95 -24.18
CA ALA A 7 -59.00 -23.92 -23.05
C ALA A 7 -60.11 -25.01 -23.20
N ALA A 8 -60.81 -25.56 -22.18
CA ALA A 8 -61.10 -25.14 -20.80
C ALA A 8 -61.45 -26.30 -19.81
N ARG A 9 -61.83 -25.92 -18.56
CA ARG A 9 -62.38 -26.64 -17.36
C ARG A 9 -63.82 -27.24 -17.57
N ALA A 10 -64.50 -28.00 -16.68
CA ALA A 10 -64.26 -28.77 -15.42
C ALA A 10 -65.55 -29.56 -14.97
N GLY A 11 -65.48 -30.38 -13.90
CA GLY A 11 -66.61 -30.98 -13.11
C GLY A 11 -66.19 -32.29 -12.38
N ALA A 12 -66.19 -32.43 -11.03
CA ALA A 12 -67.29 -32.59 -10.04
C ALA A 12 -68.02 -33.97 -10.10
N ALA A 13 -68.34 -34.72 -9.03
CA ALA A 13 -68.05 -34.71 -7.57
C ALA A 13 -68.50 -36.05 -6.88
N ALA A 14 -68.06 -36.37 -5.64
CA ALA A 14 -68.66 -37.27 -4.59
C ALA A 14 -67.54 -37.84 -3.64
N ASN A 15 -67.48 -37.66 -2.31
CA ASN A 15 -68.35 -37.97 -1.14
C ASN A 15 -68.02 -39.31 -0.40
N VAL A 16 -67.37 -39.26 0.80
CA VAL A 16 -67.52 -40.21 1.95
C VAL A 16 -67.18 -39.52 3.30
N THR A 17 -67.81 -39.97 4.40
CA THR A 17 -67.81 -39.51 5.81
C THR A 17 -66.79 -40.24 6.73
N SER A 18 -66.44 -39.87 7.98
CA SER A 18 -66.54 -38.65 8.81
C SER A 18 -65.80 -38.85 10.18
N ARG A 19 -65.91 -37.87 11.11
CA ARG A 19 -65.60 -37.89 12.58
C ARG A 19 -64.12 -37.76 13.07
N GLY A 20 -63.91 -36.81 14.00
CA GLY A 20 -63.09 -37.05 15.21
C GLY A 20 -61.79 -36.24 15.41
N LEU A 21 -61.89 -35.01 15.93
CA LEU A 21 -60.81 -34.31 16.65
C LEU A 21 -60.79 -34.75 18.14
N PRO A 22 -59.78 -34.40 18.99
CA PRO A 22 -58.57 -33.59 18.74
C PRO A 22 -57.24 -34.22 19.23
N ARG A 23 -56.10 -33.67 18.80
CA ARG A 23 -54.96 -33.37 19.68
C ARG A 23 -53.98 -32.38 19.04
N SER A 24 -53.53 -31.42 19.83
CA SER A 24 -52.62 -30.35 19.46
C SER A 24 -51.20 -30.87 19.24
N PHE A 25 -50.66 -30.69 18.03
CA PHE A 25 -49.23 -30.84 17.77
C PHE A 25 -48.55 -29.50 17.93
N ASN A 26 -47.80 -29.33 19.02
CA ASN A 26 -46.85 -28.23 19.16
C ASN A 26 -45.74 -28.40 18.12
N MET A 27 -45.74 -27.56 17.09
CA MET A 27 -44.57 -27.41 16.22
C MET A 27 -43.43 -26.80 17.04
N VAL A 28 -42.44 -27.62 17.39
CA VAL A 28 -41.16 -27.12 17.89
C VAL A 28 -40.44 -26.47 16.72
N GLN A 29 -40.60 -25.16 16.57
CA GLN A 29 -39.64 -24.36 15.81
C GLN A 29 -38.30 -24.45 16.53
N GLN A 30 -37.43 -25.36 16.07
CA GLN A 30 -36.01 -25.27 16.36
C GLN A 30 -35.47 -24.03 15.65
N GLY A 31 -35.57 -22.89 16.32
CA GLY A 31 -34.77 -21.73 16.01
C GLY A 31 -33.31 -22.15 16.12
N LYS A 32 -32.65 -22.35 14.98
CA LYS A 32 -31.18 -22.42 14.94
C LYS A 32 -30.68 -21.05 15.40
N VAL A 33 -30.40 -20.97 16.70
CA VAL A 33 -29.48 -19.97 17.22
C VAL A 33 -28.18 -20.21 16.46
N LEU A 34 -27.90 -19.36 15.48
CA LEU A 34 -26.59 -19.28 14.87
C LEU A 34 -25.64 -18.98 16.03
N SER A 35 -24.84 -19.97 16.41
CA SER A 35 -23.76 -19.77 17.35
C SER A 35 -22.93 -18.62 16.83
N SER A 36 -22.91 -17.51 17.56
CA SER A 36 -22.02 -16.39 17.27
C SER A 36 -20.60 -16.92 17.34
N SER A 37 -20.04 -17.26 16.18
CA SER A 37 -18.60 -17.39 16.06
C SER A 37 -18.00 -16.08 16.57
N LEU A 38 -16.90 -16.21 17.30
CA LEU A 38 -16.15 -15.07 17.84
C LEU A 38 -15.49 -14.32 16.69
N GLY A 39 -16.32 -13.60 15.93
CA GLY A 39 -15.92 -12.81 14.78
C GLY A 39 -15.29 -11.50 15.21
N ALA A 40 -14.34 -11.03 14.41
CA ALA A 40 -13.78 -9.68 14.48
C ALA A 40 -14.89 -8.64 14.66
N ARG A 41 -14.61 -7.60 15.45
CA ARG A 41 -15.59 -6.57 15.82
C ARG A 41 -16.18 -5.97 14.54
N GLN A 42 -17.52 -5.81 14.50
CA GLN A 42 -18.16 -5.09 13.40
C GLN A 42 -17.52 -3.71 13.24
N VAL A 43 -17.46 -3.21 12.00
CA VAL A 43 -16.92 -1.88 11.66
C VAL A 43 -17.47 -0.85 12.66
N SER A 44 -16.56 -0.10 13.29
CA SER A 44 -16.86 0.82 14.39
C SER A 44 -17.99 1.81 14.09
N ASP A 45 -18.73 2.20 15.12
CA ASP A 45 -19.77 3.24 15.04
C ASP A 45 -19.22 4.56 14.46
N GLU A 46 -17.95 4.90 14.76
CA GLU A 46 -17.25 6.05 14.19
C GLU A 46 -17.26 6.02 12.65
N ALA A 47 -16.86 4.90 12.05
CA ALA A 47 -16.83 4.75 10.59
C ALA A 47 -18.21 4.91 9.94
N THR A 48 -19.28 4.58 10.68
CA THR A 48 -20.68 4.74 10.22
C THR A 48 -21.26 6.14 10.49
N THR A 49 -20.61 6.94 11.33
CA THR A 49 -21.08 8.28 11.74
C THR A 49 -20.31 9.41 11.04
N ILE A 50 -19.14 9.13 10.46
CA ILE A 50 -18.45 10.02 9.52
C ILE A 50 -19.40 10.41 8.37
N LYS A 51 -19.49 11.72 8.13
CA LYS A 51 -20.32 12.34 7.09
C LYS A 51 -19.57 13.53 6.47
N PRO A 52 -19.87 13.90 5.22
CA PRO A 52 -19.43 15.16 4.65
C PRO A 52 -19.91 16.35 5.50
N LEU A 53 -19.05 17.35 5.66
CA LEU A 53 -19.34 18.61 6.36
C LEU A 53 -19.88 19.67 5.36
N PRO A 54 -20.56 20.73 5.82
CA PRO A 54 -21.11 21.76 4.93
C PRO A 54 -20.06 22.49 4.07
N GLU A 55 -18.83 22.58 4.54
CA GLU A 55 -17.68 23.19 3.85
C GLU A 55 -16.96 22.24 2.86
N ASP A 56 -17.38 20.98 2.76
CA ASP A 56 -16.73 19.99 1.92
C ASP A 56 -16.97 20.22 0.41
N GLU A 57 -15.90 20.13 -0.39
CA GLU A 57 -15.98 20.23 -1.86
C GLU A 57 -16.93 19.13 -2.39
N PRO A 58 -18.02 19.43 -3.13
CA PRO A 58 -19.08 18.45 -3.37
C PRO A 58 -18.68 17.30 -4.32
N ASN A 59 -17.73 17.55 -5.22
CA ASN A 59 -17.32 16.63 -6.29
C ASN A 59 -15.81 16.32 -6.26
N ASP A 60 -15.15 16.44 -5.10
CA ASP A 60 -13.71 16.10 -4.94
C ASP A 60 -13.42 14.59 -4.99
N VAL A 61 -14.45 13.76 -4.77
CA VAL A 61 -14.46 12.33 -5.09
C VAL A 61 -15.77 12.01 -5.82
N VAL A 62 -15.64 11.41 -7.00
CA VAL A 62 -16.78 10.93 -7.80
C VAL A 62 -16.92 9.42 -7.63
N PHE A 63 -18.14 8.96 -7.37
CA PHE A 63 -18.44 7.55 -7.14
C PHE A 63 -19.28 7.00 -8.29
N GLU A 64 -18.82 5.92 -8.91
CA GLU A 64 -19.52 5.24 -10.01
C GLU A 64 -19.90 3.81 -9.61
N SER A 65 -20.98 3.28 -10.17
CA SER A 65 -21.46 1.92 -9.94
C SER A 65 -21.89 1.29 -11.26
N LYS A 66 -21.15 0.28 -11.72
CA LYS A 66 -21.38 -0.42 -12.99
C LYS A 66 -21.44 -1.91 -12.71
N TYR A 67 -22.64 -2.51 -12.74
CA TYR A 67 -22.86 -3.91 -12.39
C TYR A 67 -22.23 -4.29 -11.03
N GLY A 68 -21.25 -5.20 -11.01
CA GLY A 68 -20.52 -5.60 -9.81
C GLY A 68 -19.39 -4.64 -9.38
N LEU A 69 -18.99 -3.71 -10.24
CA LEU A 69 -17.90 -2.77 -9.97
C LEU A 69 -18.40 -1.53 -9.22
N ARG A 70 -17.57 -1.06 -8.29
CA ARG A 70 -17.67 0.24 -7.64
C ARG A 70 -16.38 1.01 -7.87
N THR A 71 -16.46 2.24 -8.37
CA THR A 71 -15.27 3.05 -8.64
C THR A 71 -15.27 4.30 -7.78
N MET A 72 -14.13 4.61 -7.17
CA MET A 72 -13.81 5.89 -6.54
C MET A 72 -12.84 6.63 -7.46
N MET A 73 -13.26 7.77 -7.99
CA MET A 73 -12.41 8.65 -8.78
C MET A 73 -12.06 9.90 -7.96
N LEU A 74 -10.79 10.04 -7.61
CA LEU A 74 -10.28 11.24 -6.94
C LEU A 74 -10.29 12.40 -7.95
N ASN A 75 -11.04 13.46 -7.67
CA ASN A 75 -11.41 14.48 -8.65
C ASN A 75 -11.01 15.89 -8.22
N ARG A 76 -9.70 16.07 -7.96
CA ARG A 76 -9.07 17.39 -7.75
C ARG A 76 -7.86 17.56 -8.70
N PRO A 77 -8.02 17.42 -10.04
CA PRO A 77 -6.90 17.33 -10.97
C PRO A 77 -6.00 18.58 -10.98
N GLN A 78 -6.55 19.75 -10.63
CA GLN A 78 -5.80 21.01 -10.50
C GLN A 78 -4.80 21.00 -9.33
N LYS A 79 -5.05 20.16 -8.30
CA LYS A 79 -4.14 19.89 -7.17
C LYS A 79 -3.47 18.51 -7.28
N LEU A 80 -3.37 17.94 -8.49
CA LEU A 80 -2.83 16.60 -8.72
C LEU A 80 -3.51 15.52 -7.84
N ASN A 81 -4.82 15.68 -7.62
CA ASN A 81 -5.66 14.80 -6.80
C ASN A 81 -5.19 14.65 -5.34
N SER A 82 -4.53 15.67 -4.77
CA SER A 82 -4.04 15.66 -3.38
C SER A 82 -5.17 15.42 -2.37
N LEU A 83 -4.98 14.43 -1.51
CA LEU A 83 -5.95 13.97 -0.52
C LEU A 83 -6.19 15.03 0.57
N ASN A 84 -7.43 15.20 0.99
CA ASN A 84 -7.81 16.09 2.08
C ASN A 84 -8.89 15.43 2.97
N SER A 85 -9.21 16.02 4.12
CA SER A 85 -10.26 15.48 5.00
C SER A 85 -11.63 15.37 4.32
N SER A 86 -11.92 16.26 3.36
CA SER A 86 -13.16 16.33 2.60
C SER A 86 -13.41 15.07 1.75
N MET A 87 -12.35 14.61 1.08
CA MET A 87 -12.33 13.38 0.29
C MET A 87 -12.45 12.16 1.21
N ILE A 88 -11.66 12.11 2.30
CA ILE A 88 -11.67 10.99 3.26
C ILE A 88 -13.08 10.81 3.88
N ARG A 89 -13.74 11.91 4.28
CA ARG A 89 -15.13 11.91 4.80
C ARG A 89 -16.17 11.40 3.80
N LYS A 90 -15.88 11.41 2.50
CA LYS A 90 -16.74 10.81 1.46
C LYS A 90 -16.37 9.36 1.15
N MET A 91 -15.07 9.02 1.17
CA MET A 91 -14.58 7.67 0.86
C MET A 91 -14.93 6.65 1.94
N VAL A 92 -14.74 6.98 3.23
CA VAL A 92 -14.98 6.03 4.33
C VAL A 92 -16.42 5.48 4.34
N PRO A 93 -17.50 6.32 4.30
CA PRO A 93 -18.86 5.79 4.30
C PRO A 93 -19.18 4.91 3.09
N ARG A 94 -18.61 5.21 1.92
CA ARG A 94 -18.80 4.40 0.70
C ARG A 94 -18.09 3.05 0.77
N LEU A 95 -16.87 3.01 1.29
CA LEU A 95 -16.18 1.74 1.53
C LEU A 95 -16.93 0.88 2.56
N VAL A 96 -17.47 1.47 3.62
CA VAL A 96 -18.29 0.75 4.63
C VAL A 96 -19.62 0.26 4.06
N GLU A 97 -20.27 1.05 3.20
CA GLU A 97 -21.49 0.66 2.47
C GLU A 97 -21.21 -0.51 1.51
N TRP A 98 -20.15 -0.41 0.72
CA TRP A 98 -19.80 -1.42 -0.27
C TRP A 98 -19.28 -2.71 0.36
N GLU A 99 -18.57 -2.66 1.50
CA GLU A 99 -18.14 -3.88 2.21
C GLU A 99 -19.34 -4.74 2.65
N LYS A 100 -20.47 -4.10 2.97
CA LYS A 100 -21.73 -4.76 3.37
C LYS A 100 -22.62 -5.18 2.19
N SER A 101 -22.27 -4.83 0.95
CA SER A 101 -23.13 -5.05 -0.22
C SER A 101 -22.66 -6.23 -1.06
N ASP A 102 -23.51 -7.25 -1.22
CA ASP A 102 -23.24 -8.39 -2.12
C ASP A 102 -23.22 -7.98 -3.61
N LEU A 103 -23.86 -6.85 -3.94
CA LEU A 103 -23.82 -6.26 -5.29
C LEU A 103 -22.52 -5.51 -5.59
N ALA A 104 -21.69 -5.22 -4.57
CA ALA A 104 -20.35 -4.66 -4.74
C ALA A 104 -19.33 -5.81 -4.69
N ASN A 105 -18.80 -6.18 -5.86
CA ASN A 105 -17.90 -7.31 -6.03
C ASN A 105 -16.43 -6.89 -6.14
N VAL A 106 -16.16 -5.74 -6.74
CA VAL A 106 -14.82 -5.19 -6.94
C VAL A 106 -14.86 -3.69 -6.68
N VAL A 107 -13.86 -3.17 -5.99
CA VAL A 107 -13.63 -1.73 -5.79
C VAL A 107 -12.41 -1.30 -6.60
N VAL A 108 -12.55 -0.26 -7.43
CA VAL A 108 -11.45 0.40 -8.16
C VAL A 108 -11.23 1.80 -7.60
N LEU A 109 -9.97 2.16 -7.39
CA LEU A 109 -9.52 3.54 -7.15
C LEU A 109 -8.81 4.05 -8.42
N LYS A 110 -9.22 5.23 -8.91
CA LYS A 110 -8.56 5.94 -10.03
C LYS A 110 -8.46 7.45 -9.75
N GLY A 111 -7.55 8.13 -10.44
CA GLY A 111 -7.46 9.59 -10.44
C GLY A 111 -8.21 10.21 -11.62
N ALA A 112 -8.75 11.42 -11.46
CA ALA A 112 -9.26 12.22 -12.57
C ALA A 112 -8.11 12.94 -13.29
N GLY A 113 -8.22 13.04 -14.62
CA GLY A 113 -7.15 13.58 -15.47
C GLY A 113 -6.04 12.56 -15.75
N HIS A 114 -4.95 13.02 -16.38
CA HIS A 114 -3.88 12.16 -16.91
C HIS A 114 -2.52 12.32 -16.18
N LYS A 115 -2.49 13.03 -15.04
CA LYS A 115 -1.23 13.45 -14.39
C LYS A 115 -0.92 12.72 -13.08
N ALA A 116 -1.95 12.32 -12.34
CA ALA A 116 -1.80 11.79 -11.00
C ALA A 116 -2.98 10.88 -10.63
N LEU A 117 -2.67 9.74 -10.01
CA LEU A 117 -3.63 9.09 -9.12
C LEU A 117 -3.88 10.00 -7.93
N CYS A 118 -2.82 10.31 -7.18
CA CYS A 118 -2.80 11.24 -6.05
C CYS A 118 -1.35 11.60 -5.71
N ALA A 119 -1.04 12.89 -5.61
CA ALA A 119 0.32 13.40 -5.35
C ALA A 119 0.68 13.57 -3.86
N GLY A 120 -0.15 13.08 -2.94
CA GLY A 120 0.05 13.17 -1.48
C GLY A 120 -1.15 13.78 -0.76
N GLY A 121 -1.05 13.96 0.55
CA GLY A 121 -1.99 14.83 1.27
C GLY A 121 -1.84 16.30 0.85
N ASP A 122 -2.87 17.12 1.10
CA ASP A 122 -2.88 18.58 0.90
C ASP A 122 -2.02 19.28 1.98
N VAL A 123 -0.76 18.85 2.14
CA VAL A 123 0.14 19.19 3.27
C VAL A 123 0.43 20.69 3.38
N ALA A 124 0.31 21.45 2.29
CA ALA A 124 0.37 22.90 2.31
C ALA A 124 -0.71 23.50 3.22
N ALA A 125 -1.95 22.99 3.15
CA ALA A 125 -3.03 23.41 4.04
C ALA A 125 -2.78 23.00 5.50
N LEU A 126 -2.08 21.89 5.74
CA LEU A 126 -1.69 21.47 7.10
C LEU A 126 -0.62 22.38 7.70
N ALA A 127 0.40 22.77 6.92
CA ALA A 127 1.41 23.73 7.36
C ALA A 127 0.81 25.12 7.60
N GLU A 128 -0.13 25.56 6.76
CA GLU A 128 -0.93 26.78 7.00
C GLU A 128 -1.75 26.67 8.30
N MET A 129 -2.40 25.53 8.57
CA MET A 129 -3.13 25.31 9.83
C MET A 129 -2.20 25.36 11.04
N ASN A 130 -1.01 24.74 10.98
CA ASN A 130 -0.02 24.75 12.06
C ASN A 130 0.47 26.17 12.38
N GLN A 131 0.50 27.09 11.40
CA GLN A 131 0.92 28.48 11.59
C GLN A 131 -0.21 29.41 12.09
N GLN A 132 -1.48 29.00 12.05
CA GLN A 132 -2.62 29.87 12.41
C GLN A 132 -2.67 30.22 13.91
N ASN A 133 -2.25 29.31 14.79
CA ASN A 133 -2.18 29.48 16.25
C ASN A 133 -1.50 28.27 16.91
N GLU A 134 -1.19 28.38 18.21
CA GLU A 134 -0.50 27.35 19.00
C GLU A 134 -1.19 25.98 19.05
N THR A 135 -2.49 25.89 18.76
CA THR A 135 -3.25 24.62 18.72
C THR A 135 -3.57 24.15 17.29
N GLY A 136 -3.07 24.85 16.27
CA GLY A 136 -3.29 24.54 14.85
C GLY A 136 -2.87 23.12 14.47
N TRP A 137 -1.78 22.63 15.07
CA TRP A 137 -1.26 21.27 14.91
C TRP A 137 -2.27 20.18 15.28
N MET A 138 -3.23 20.46 16.18
CA MET A 138 -4.27 19.49 16.57
C MET A 138 -5.20 19.18 15.39
N ARG A 139 -5.48 20.18 14.53
CA ARG A 139 -6.30 19.99 13.32
C ARG A 139 -5.56 19.16 12.27
N SER A 140 -4.25 19.38 12.13
CA SER A 140 -3.41 18.59 11.23
C SER A 140 -3.22 17.15 11.73
N SER A 141 -3.05 16.95 13.04
CA SER A 141 -3.10 15.62 13.68
C SER A 141 -4.44 14.91 13.42
N ALA A 142 -5.56 15.63 13.54
CA ALA A 142 -6.89 15.07 13.22
C ALA A 142 -7.07 14.72 11.73
N TYR A 143 -6.36 15.37 10.79
CA TYR A 143 -6.29 14.92 9.40
C TYR A 143 -5.59 13.56 9.29
N PHE A 144 -4.39 13.40 9.86
CA PHE A 144 -3.66 12.13 9.85
C PHE A 144 -4.41 11.01 10.57
N ALA A 145 -5.15 11.34 11.64
CA ALA A 145 -6.05 10.40 12.30
C ALA A 145 -7.15 9.85 11.36
N LEU A 146 -7.68 10.67 10.45
CA LEU A 146 -8.66 10.22 9.45
C LEU A 146 -8.01 9.47 8.29
N GLU A 147 -6.86 9.93 7.81
CA GLU A 147 -6.09 9.30 6.72
C GLU A 147 -5.65 7.88 7.12
N TYR A 148 -4.98 7.72 8.26
CA TYR A 148 -4.46 6.42 8.68
C TYR A 148 -5.56 5.42 9.07
N LYS A 149 -6.75 5.90 9.49
CA LYS A 149 -7.94 5.03 9.65
C LYS A 149 -8.49 4.55 8.31
N LEU A 150 -8.48 5.40 7.27
CA LEU A 150 -8.86 5.02 5.91
C LEU A 150 -7.85 4.02 5.32
N ASP A 151 -6.54 4.30 5.42
CA ASP A 151 -5.49 3.43 4.90
C ASP A 151 -5.48 2.06 5.59
N HIS A 152 -5.66 2.01 6.92
CA HIS A 152 -5.87 0.75 7.65
C HIS A 152 -7.09 -0.02 7.14
N TYR A 153 -8.20 0.68 6.85
CA TYR A 153 -9.41 0.04 6.38
C TYR A 153 -9.28 -0.48 4.95
N ILE A 154 -8.54 0.21 4.07
CA ILE A 154 -8.13 -0.28 2.75
C ILE A 154 -7.21 -1.50 2.90
N ALA A 155 -6.22 -1.43 3.78
CA ALA A 155 -5.26 -2.51 4.04
C ALA A 155 -5.91 -3.79 4.58
N THR A 156 -7.06 -3.68 5.23
CA THR A 156 -7.78 -4.80 5.87
C THR A 156 -9.17 -5.05 5.26
N TYR A 157 -9.40 -4.54 4.05
CA TYR A 157 -10.71 -4.57 3.37
C TYR A 157 -11.11 -5.98 2.92
N ASN A 158 -12.35 -6.40 3.21
CA ASN A 158 -12.80 -7.78 2.94
C ASN A 158 -13.29 -8.02 1.50
N LYS A 159 -13.12 -7.07 0.59
CA LYS A 159 -13.49 -7.19 -0.83
C LYS A 159 -12.30 -6.87 -1.74
N PRO A 160 -12.24 -7.42 -2.95
CA PRO A 160 -11.21 -7.07 -3.93
C PRO A 160 -11.11 -5.57 -4.16
N TYR A 161 -9.93 -5.01 -3.90
CA TYR A 161 -9.58 -3.61 -4.11
C TYR A 161 -8.45 -3.52 -5.13
N ILE A 162 -8.61 -2.62 -6.10
CA ILE A 162 -7.68 -2.41 -7.21
C ILE A 162 -7.34 -0.92 -7.30
N ALA A 163 -6.06 -0.56 -7.23
CA ALA A 163 -5.59 0.81 -7.44
C ALA A 163 -4.97 0.96 -8.84
N PHE A 164 -5.51 1.87 -9.64
CA PHE A 164 -4.92 2.30 -10.92
C PHE A 164 -3.94 3.43 -10.63
N MET A 165 -2.65 3.13 -10.55
CA MET A 165 -1.57 4.08 -10.26
C MET A 165 -1.16 4.89 -11.50
N ASP A 166 -2.12 5.28 -12.33
CA ASP A 166 -1.86 6.00 -13.59
C ASP A 166 -1.47 7.46 -13.30
N GLY A 167 -0.18 7.75 -13.44
CA GLY A 167 0.41 9.05 -13.09
C GLY A 167 1.14 9.09 -11.75
N ILE A 168 1.37 10.30 -11.24
CA ILE A 168 2.00 10.56 -9.93
C ILE A 168 1.22 9.86 -8.81
N THR A 169 1.94 9.08 -8.00
CA THR A 169 1.46 8.37 -6.80
C THR A 169 2.46 8.57 -5.66
N MET A 170 2.20 9.50 -4.75
CA MET A 170 3.11 9.92 -3.67
C MET A 170 2.33 10.17 -2.36
N GLY A 171 3.00 10.10 -1.20
CA GLY A 171 2.38 10.36 0.12
C GLY A 171 1.07 9.58 0.33
N GLY A 172 -0.02 10.25 0.75
CA GLY A 172 -1.36 9.65 0.82
C GLY A 172 -1.86 8.90 -0.44
N GLY A 173 -1.36 9.21 -1.64
CA GLY A 173 -1.64 8.41 -2.84
C GLY A 173 -1.02 7.01 -2.80
N VAL A 174 0.10 6.86 -2.09
CA VAL A 174 0.70 5.58 -1.74
C VAL A 174 -0.12 4.88 -0.65
N GLY A 175 -0.61 5.58 0.38
CA GLY A 175 -1.50 5.01 1.41
C GLY A 175 -2.74 4.33 0.82
N LEU A 176 -3.42 5.06 -0.08
CA LEU A 176 -4.60 4.58 -0.79
C LEU A 176 -4.33 3.42 -1.77
N SER A 177 -3.08 3.07 -2.08
CA SER A 177 -2.74 2.09 -3.13
C SER A 177 -1.81 0.95 -2.69
N ALA A 178 -0.76 1.22 -1.92
CA ALA A 178 0.27 0.25 -1.54
C ALA A 178 -0.26 -0.97 -0.77
N HIS A 179 -1.38 -0.82 -0.08
CA HIS A 179 -1.99 -1.87 0.73
C HIS A 179 -3.07 -2.68 0.00
N ALA A 180 -3.52 -2.23 -1.19
CA ALA A 180 -4.44 -2.98 -2.01
C ALA A 180 -3.78 -4.26 -2.56
N PRO A 181 -4.49 -5.40 -2.70
CA PRO A 181 -3.93 -6.61 -3.31
C PRO A 181 -3.55 -6.38 -4.79
N PHE A 182 -4.27 -5.51 -5.51
CA PHE A 182 -3.97 -5.16 -6.89
C PHE A 182 -3.56 -3.70 -7.03
N ARG A 183 -2.38 -3.50 -7.61
CA ARG A 183 -1.69 -2.22 -7.71
C ARG A 183 -1.13 -2.13 -9.12
N ILE A 184 -1.83 -1.43 -10.00
CA ILE A 184 -1.54 -1.42 -11.43
C ILE A 184 -0.71 -0.19 -11.75
N ALA A 185 0.54 -0.40 -12.13
CA ALA A 185 1.36 0.64 -12.74
C ALA A 185 1.08 0.74 -14.25
N THR A 186 1.29 1.93 -14.80
CA THR A 186 1.29 2.28 -16.22
C THR A 186 2.60 2.94 -16.60
N GLU A 187 2.82 3.24 -17.87
CA GLU A 187 3.93 4.08 -18.34
C GLU A 187 3.98 5.46 -17.67
N ASN A 188 2.83 5.97 -17.20
CA ASN A 188 2.72 7.27 -16.53
C ASN A 188 3.04 7.21 -15.02
N THR A 189 3.09 6.02 -14.39
CA THR A 189 3.26 5.92 -12.94
C THR A 189 4.56 6.56 -12.48
N VAL A 190 4.48 7.48 -11.51
CA VAL A 190 5.63 8.03 -10.79
C VAL A 190 5.43 7.82 -9.29
N PHE A 191 6.07 6.79 -8.75
CA PHE A 191 6.08 6.49 -7.32
C PHE A 191 7.21 7.25 -6.62
N ALA A 192 6.92 7.86 -5.47
CA ALA A 192 7.92 8.31 -4.51
C ALA A 192 7.35 8.51 -3.10
N MET A 193 8.24 8.48 -2.11
CA MET A 193 7.99 8.95 -0.74
C MET A 193 8.81 10.24 -0.50
N PRO A 194 8.31 11.44 -0.88
CA PRO A 194 9.02 12.72 -0.80
C PRO A 194 9.19 13.32 0.62
N GLU A 195 8.71 12.66 1.67
CA GLU A 195 8.43 13.23 2.99
C GLU A 195 9.69 13.79 3.67
N THR A 196 10.84 13.10 3.58
CA THR A 196 12.11 13.59 4.15
C THR A 196 12.61 14.88 3.50
N GLY A 197 12.11 15.21 2.30
CA GLY A 197 12.37 16.47 1.62
C GLY A 197 11.59 17.65 2.18
N ILE A 198 10.41 17.41 2.77
CA ILE A 198 9.53 18.44 3.36
C ILE A 198 9.58 18.46 4.90
N GLY A 199 10.59 17.84 5.51
CA GLY A 199 10.72 17.80 6.96
C GLY A 199 9.77 16.84 7.67
N PHE A 200 9.32 15.80 6.96
CA PHE A 200 8.41 14.76 7.46
C PHE A 200 9.01 13.36 7.29
N PHE A 201 8.33 12.32 7.76
CA PHE A 201 8.78 10.93 7.65
C PHE A 201 7.88 10.15 6.67
N PRO A 202 8.36 9.07 6.01
CA PRO A 202 7.50 8.24 5.16
C PRO A 202 6.43 7.55 6.00
N ASP A 203 5.19 7.94 5.81
CA ASP A 203 4.04 7.56 6.63
C ASP A 203 3.07 6.64 5.84
N VAL A 204 1.77 6.67 6.15
CA VAL A 204 0.72 5.90 5.45
C VAL A 204 1.06 4.41 5.27
N GLY A 205 1.54 3.79 6.34
CA GLY A 205 1.94 2.38 6.38
C GLY A 205 3.29 2.09 5.69
N ALA A 206 4.06 3.09 5.29
CA ALA A 206 5.38 2.91 4.68
C ALA A 206 6.38 2.26 5.64
N SER A 207 6.26 2.45 6.96
CA SER A 207 7.07 1.70 7.92
C SER A 207 6.70 0.21 8.00
N PHE A 208 5.54 -0.21 7.49
CA PHE A 208 5.20 -1.62 7.29
C PHE A 208 5.75 -2.17 5.96
N PHE A 209 5.45 -1.54 4.82
CA PHE A 209 5.76 -2.15 3.52
C PHE A 209 7.21 -1.94 3.06
N LEU A 210 7.85 -0.79 3.32
CA LEU A 210 9.22 -0.54 2.86
C LEU A 210 10.24 -1.50 3.49
N PRO A 211 10.22 -1.82 4.80
CA PRO A 211 11.13 -2.81 5.38
C PRO A 211 10.91 -4.26 4.89
N ARG A 212 9.78 -4.53 4.22
CA ARG A 212 9.44 -5.84 3.66
C ARG A 212 9.79 -5.98 2.17
N MET A 213 10.33 -4.93 1.54
CA MET A 213 10.86 -4.98 0.18
C MET A 213 12.14 -5.84 0.10
N ASN A 214 12.52 -6.25 -1.11
CA ASN A 214 13.73 -7.04 -1.34
C ASN A 214 14.99 -6.25 -0.97
N GLY A 215 15.74 -6.75 0.02
CA GLY A 215 16.92 -6.11 0.61
C GLY A 215 16.68 -4.67 1.08
N SER A 216 17.67 -3.79 0.89
CA SER A 216 17.61 -2.41 1.43
C SER A 216 16.91 -1.38 0.53
N ILE A 217 16.18 -1.81 -0.53
CA ILE A 217 15.47 -0.88 -1.42
C ILE A 217 14.53 0.04 -0.65
N GLY A 218 13.73 -0.49 0.29
CA GLY A 218 12.79 0.32 1.04
C GLY A 218 13.43 1.40 1.90
N THR A 219 14.55 1.10 2.57
CA THR A 219 15.32 2.11 3.32
C THR A 219 15.95 3.14 2.38
N TYR A 220 16.44 2.73 1.21
CA TYR A 220 16.93 3.65 0.19
C TYR A 220 15.84 4.61 -0.29
N LEU A 221 14.65 4.12 -0.64
CA LEU A 221 13.52 4.93 -1.07
C LEU A 221 13.06 5.89 0.04
N ALA A 222 12.94 5.41 1.27
CA ALA A 222 12.56 6.19 2.45
C ALA A 222 13.48 7.41 2.70
N LEU A 223 14.81 7.20 2.65
CA LEU A 223 15.78 8.24 3.01
C LEU A 223 16.13 9.17 1.85
N THR A 224 16.15 8.68 0.61
CA THR A 224 16.54 9.49 -0.55
C THR A 224 15.36 10.18 -1.21
N SER A 225 14.14 9.68 -1.00
CA SER A 225 12.94 10.04 -1.77
C SER A 225 13.11 9.81 -3.28
N ALA A 226 13.90 8.81 -3.67
CA ALA A 226 14.13 8.48 -5.07
C ALA A 226 12.83 8.07 -5.77
N GLN A 227 12.65 8.56 -7.00
CA GLN A 227 11.45 8.28 -7.80
C GLN A 227 11.61 6.99 -8.60
N LEU A 228 10.60 6.13 -8.56
CA LEU A 228 10.44 4.99 -9.47
C LEU A 228 9.40 5.33 -10.53
N ARG A 229 9.64 4.90 -11.77
CA ARG A 229 8.83 5.29 -12.93
C ARG A 229 8.44 4.09 -13.78
N GLY A 230 7.19 4.07 -14.20
CA GLY A 230 6.61 3.03 -15.06
C GLY A 230 6.93 1.60 -14.61
N PRO A 231 7.52 0.75 -15.46
CA PRO A 231 7.77 -0.66 -15.14
C PRO A 231 8.72 -0.86 -13.96
N ASN A 232 9.52 0.15 -13.59
CA ASN A 232 10.38 0.06 -12.41
C ASN A 232 9.61 0.12 -11.07
N VAL A 233 8.36 0.57 -11.06
CA VAL A 233 7.47 0.47 -9.90
C VAL A 233 6.99 -0.98 -9.70
N PHE A 234 6.78 -1.71 -10.81
CA PHE A 234 6.49 -3.14 -10.81
C PHE A 234 7.73 -3.98 -10.43
N TYR A 235 8.89 -3.76 -11.08
CA TYR A 235 10.12 -4.50 -10.77
C TYR A 235 10.58 -4.36 -9.31
N ALA A 236 10.29 -3.22 -8.64
CA ALA A 236 10.57 -3.02 -7.22
C ALA A 236 9.56 -3.71 -6.28
N GLY A 237 8.46 -4.26 -6.80
CA GLY A 237 7.39 -4.91 -6.04
C GLY A 237 6.33 -3.99 -5.43
N ILE A 238 6.40 -2.68 -5.70
CA ILE A 238 5.40 -1.71 -5.26
C ILE A 238 4.10 -1.90 -6.05
N ALA A 239 4.17 -2.00 -7.38
CA ALA A 239 3.04 -2.42 -8.19
C ALA A 239 3.00 -3.95 -8.32
N THR A 240 1.80 -4.55 -8.33
CA THR A 240 1.65 -5.99 -8.62
C THR A 240 1.55 -6.29 -10.10
N HIS A 241 1.10 -5.34 -10.92
CA HIS A 241 0.89 -5.49 -12.36
C HIS A 241 1.40 -4.25 -13.10
N TYR A 242 1.74 -4.41 -14.38
CA TYR A 242 2.06 -3.31 -15.29
C TYR A 242 1.24 -3.46 -16.58
N LEU A 243 0.38 -2.48 -16.85
CA LEU A 243 -0.51 -2.43 -18.02
C LEU A 243 -0.34 -1.04 -18.68
N HIS A 244 -0.49 -0.97 -20.01
CA HIS A 244 -0.49 0.33 -20.69
C HIS A 244 -1.75 1.14 -20.34
N SER A 245 -1.65 2.46 -20.14
CA SER A 245 -2.78 3.30 -19.67
C SER A 245 -4.02 3.20 -20.56
N THR A 246 -3.84 3.04 -21.88
CA THR A 246 -4.92 2.91 -22.86
C THR A 246 -5.80 1.68 -22.63
N SER A 247 -5.31 0.64 -21.94
CA SER A 247 -6.05 -0.59 -21.65
C SER A 247 -6.91 -0.49 -20.39
N LEU A 248 -6.72 0.53 -19.55
CA LEU A 248 -7.46 0.68 -18.29
C LEU A 248 -8.99 0.84 -18.45
N PRO A 249 -9.53 1.56 -19.44
CA PRO A 249 -10.98 1.67 -19.62
C PRO A 249 -11.65 0.35 -19.99
N ASP A 250 -11.00 -0.45 -20.85
CA ASP A 250 -11.51 -1.77 -21.25
C ASP A 250 -11.38 -2.78 -20.12
N LEU A 251 -10.30 -2.71 -19.33
CA LEU A 251 -10.17 -3.46 -18.08
C LEU A 251 -11.27 -3.08 -17.08
N GLU A 252 -11.55 -1.79 -16.88
CA GLU A 252 -12.62 -1.33 -15.99
C GLU A 252 -14.00 -1.85 -16.45
N ALA A 253 -14.24 -1.90 -17.77
CA ALA A 253 -15.43 -2.55 -18.33
C ALA A 253 -15.46 -4.06 -18.03
N ARG A 254 -14.35 -4.78 -18.24
CA ARG A 254 -14.23 -6.22 -17.98
C ARG A 254 -14.44 -6.57 -16.51
N LEU A 255 -13.84 -5.81 -15.59
CA LEU A 255 -14.00 -5.99 -14.14
C LEU A 255 -15.45 -5.85 -13.68
N ALA A 256 -16.24 -4.99 -14.34
CA ALA A 256 -17.67 -4.84 -14.06
C ALA A 256 -18.51 -6.06 -14.49
N GLU A 257 -18.06 -6.82 -15.49
CA GLU A 257 -18.75 -8.03 -15.95
C GLU A 257 -18.55 -9.24 -15.04
N LEU A 258 -17.46 -9.26 -14.26
CA LEU A 258 -17.10 -10.38 -13.40
C LEU A 258 -18.24 -10.75 -12.44
N ARG A 259 -18.52 -12.06 -12.40
CA ARG A 259 -19.52 -12.67 -11.51
C ARG A 259 -18.81 -13.63 -10.57
N PHE A 260 -19.07 -13.42 -9.29
CA PHE A 260 -18.64 -14.28 -8.21
C PHE A 260 -19.88 -14.91 -7.60
N ARG A 261 -19.76 -16.15 -7.11
CA ARG A 261 -20.77 -16.79 -6.27
C ARG A 261 -20.66 -16.20 -4.87
N ASP A 262 -21.76 -16.16 -4.14
CA ASP A 262 -21.77 -15.68 -2.74
C ASP A 262 -20.88 -16.56 -1.84
N SER A 263 -20.66 -17.82 -2.22
CA SER A 263 -19.76 -18.77 -1.59
C SER A 263 -18.27 -18.57 -1.92
N ASP A 264 -17.90 -17.78 -2.94
CA ASP A 264 -16.51 -17.61 -3.35
C ASP A 264 -15.74 -16.80 -2.29
N THR A 265 -14.71 -17.43 -1.74
CA THR A 265 -13.81 -16.83 -0.74
C THR A 265 -12.98 -15.69 -1.36
N LEU A 266 -12.47 -14.78 -0.53
CA LEU A 266 -11.65 -13.66 -1.02
C LEU A 266 -10.45 -14.13 -1.89
N PRO A 267 -9.67 -15.17 -1.52
CA PRO A 267 -8.61 -15.70 -2.39
C PRO A 267 -9.10 -16.19 -3.76
N GLU A 268 -10.26 -16.86 -3.85
CA GLU A 268 -10.84 -17.29 -5.14
C GLU A 268 -11.26 -16.10 -6.00
N ARG A 269 -11.87 -15.08 -5.38
CA ARG A 269 -12.24 -13.83 -6.06
C ARG A 269 -11.01 -13.08 -6.58
N LEU A 270 -9.96 -12.98 -5.77
CA LEU A 270 -8.68 -12.39 -6.17
C LEU A 270 -8.00 -13.19 -7.28
N ALA A 271 -7.99 -14.53 -7.23
CA ALA A 271 -7.40 -15.36 -8.28
C ALA A 271 -8.04 -15.13 -9.66
N LEU A 272 -9.39 -15.03 -9.72
CA LEU A 272 -10.10 -14.70 -10.97
C LEU A 272 -9.78 -13.28 -11.47
N ILE A 273 -9.69 -12.31 -10.57
CA ILE A 273 -9.28 -10.94 -10.93
C ILE A 273 -7.84 -10.92 -11.43
N ASN A 274 -6.91 -11.64 -10.81
CA ASN A 274 -5.53 -11.73 -11.27
C ASN A 274 -5.45 -12.31 -12.69
N GLN A 275 -6.21 -13.37 -12.99
CA GLN A 275 -6.31 -13.90 -14.36
C GLN A 275 -6.85 -12.84 -15.33
N THR A 276 -7.90 -12.13 -14.93
CA THR A 276 -8.50 -11.04 -15.73
C THR A 276 -7.52 -9.89 -15.97
N LEU A 277 -6.64 -9.55 -15.01
CA LEU A 277 -5.63 -8.50 -15.19
C LEU A 277 -4.55 -8.91 -16.20
N GLU A 278 -4.12 -10.17 -16.17
CA GLU A 278 -3.11 -10.69 -17.10
C GLU A 278 -3.63 -10.82 -18.55
N GLU A 279 -4.95 -10.88 -18.78
CA GLU A 279 -5.55 -10.76 -20.12
C GLU A 279 -5.24 -9.41 -20.79
N PHE A 280 -4.93 -8.36 -20.02
CA PHE A 280 -4.67 -6.99 -20.50
C PHE A 280 -3.17 -6.60 -20.46
N CYS A 281 -2.29 -7.52 -20.08
CA CYS A 281 -0.84 -7.32 -20.07
C CYS A 281 -0.28 -7.30 -21.52
N THR A 282 0.14 -6.12 -21.99
CA THR A 282 0.59 -5.90 -23.39
C THR A 282 2.08 -6.12 -23.64
N GLY A 283 2.85 -6.61 -22.66
CA GLY A 283 4.32 -6.60 -22.69
C GLY A 283 4.92 -5.47 -21.85
N LEU A 284 6.11 -5.71 -21.30
CA LEU A 284 6.94 -4.67 -20.66
C LEU A 284 7.78 -3.92 -21.72
N PRO A 285 8.05 -2.61 -21.55
CA PRO A 285 8.81 -1.84 -22.54
C PRO A 285 10.28 -2.31 -22.62
N HIS A 286 10.69 -2.75 -23.81
CA HIS A 286 12.03 -3.29 -24.07
C HIS A 286 13.17 -2.26 -23.88
N ASP A 287 12.85 -0.97 -23.93
CA ASP A 287 13.74 0.18 -23.76
C ASP A 287 13.87 0.64 -22.30
N GLN A 288 13.09 0.07 -21.37
CA GLN A 288 13.05 0.45 -19.95
C GLN A 288 13.44 -0.72 -19.02
N PRO A 289 14.71 -1.16 -19.04
CA PRO A 289 15.18 -2.23 -18.18
C PRO A 289 15.04 -1.89 -16.68
N ILE A 290 15.12 -2.93 -15.85
CA ILE A 290 15.22 -2.81 -14.40
C ILE A 290 16.43 -1.93 -14.01
N LYS A 291 16.16 -0.79 -13.36
CA LYS A 291 17.17 0.21 -12.96
C LYS A 291 17.85 -0.16 -11.65
N LEU A 292 17.10 -0.73 -10.71
CA LEU A 292 17.62 -1.20 -9.43
C LEU A 292 18.12 -2.64 -9.57
N THR A 293 19.16 -2.87 -10.37
CA THR A 293 19.84 -4.17 -10.49
C THR A 293 21.38 -4.04 -10.43
N GLY A 294 22.08 -5.17 -10.45
CA GLY A 294 23.53 -5.27 -10.58
C GLY A 294 24.31 -4.50 -9.51
N ALA A 295 25.39 -3.82 -9.93
CA ALA A 295 26.33 -3.16 -9.01
C ALA A 295 25.68 -2.04 -8.17
N VAL A 296 24.69 -1.31 -8.70
CA VAL A 296 23.96 -0.27 -7.96
C VAL A 296 23.01 -0.92 -6.93
N ARG A 297 22.28 -1.98 -7.32
CA ARG A 297 21.44 -2.75 -6.39
C ARG A 297 22.23 -3.34 -5.23
N GLN A 298 23.42 -3.89 -5.50
CA GLN A 298 24.31 -4.40 -4.45
C GLN A 298 24.87 -3.27 -3.56
N ALA A 299 25.17 -2.09 -4.12
CA ALA A 299 25.61 -0.93 -3.34
C ALA A 299 24.49 -0.39 -2.43
N ILE A 300 23.23 -0.44 -2.88
CA ILE A 300 22.05 -0.16 -2.04
C ILE A 300 22.03 -1.10 -0.82
N ASP A 301 22.17 -2.42 -1.01
CA ASP A 301 22.21 -3.38 0.10
C ASP A 301 23.38 -3.09 1.08
N ARG A 302 24.59 -2.85 0.56
CA ARG A 302 25.77 -2.56 1.41
C ARG A 302 25.68 -1.24 2.18
N CYS A 303 25.08 -0.21 1.58
CA CYS A 303 25.05 1.14 2.16
C CYS A 303 23.82 1.37 3.05
N PHE A 304 22.64 0.91 2.63
CA PHE A 304 21.38 1.21 3.30
C PHE A 304 20.91 0.14 4.31
N ASN A 305 21.70 -0.93 4.55
CA ASN A 305 21.48 -1.91 5.63
C ASN A 305 22.09 -1.50 6.99
N ARG A 306 22.59 -0.26 7.13
CA ARG A 306 23.24 0.21 8.39
C ARG A 306 22.24 0.69 9.43
N HIS A 307 22.64 0.83 10.69
CA HIS A 307 21.72 1.18 11.79
C HIS A 307 21.67 2.68 12.10
N THR A 308 22.68 3.46 11.69
CA THR A 308 22.72 4.92 11.88
C THR A 308 22.94 5.68 10.56
N ILE A 309 22.47 6.93 10.47
CA ILE A 309 22.71 7.77 9.28
C ILE A 309 24.21 8.01 9.06
N THR A 310 24.98 8.13 10.14
CA THR A 310 26.45 8.23 10.11
C THR A 310 27.10 7.02 9.45
N GLU A 311 26.66 5.80 9.77
CA GLU A 311 27.13 4.57 9.11
C GLU A 311 26.73 4.51 7.63
N ILE A 312 25.50 4.93 7.27
CA ILE A 312 25.08 4.99 5.85
C ILE A 312 25.97 5.96 5.07
N ILE A 313 26.25 7.14 5.62
CA ILE A 313 27.15 8.14 5.01
C ILE A 313 28.58 7.61 4.90
N ALA A 314 29.08 6.92 5.93
CA ALA A 314 30.40 6.31 5.90
C ALA A 314 30.49 5.21 4.83
N ALA A 315 29.46 4.36 4.70
CA ALA A 315 29.38 3.33 3.68
C ALA A 315 29.34 3.93 2.26
N LEU A 316 28.49 4.94 2.01
CA LEU A 316 28.43 5.65 0.72
C LEU A 316 29.77 6.31 0.36
N LYS A 317 30.48 6.91 1.32
CA LYS A 317 31.84 7.46 1.11
C LYS A 317 32.89 6.37 0.85
N ALA A 318 32.68 5.16 1.34
CA ALA A 318 33.58 4.01 1.19
C ALA A 318 33.33 3.18 -0.07
N GLU A 319 32.27 3.45 -0.86
CA GLU A 319 31.98 2.76 -2.12
C GLU A 319 33.08 3.05 -3.17
N LYS A 320 34.07 2.15 -3.24
CA LYS A 320 35.18 2.16 -4.22
C LYS A 320 34.87 1.40 -5.51
N GLY A 321 33.59 1.14 -5.79
CA GLY A 321 33.13 0.35 -6.95
C GLY A 321 33.51 0.96 -8.31
N ASN A 322 32.90 0.44 -9.39
CA ASN A 322 33.07 1.01 -10.73
C ASN A 322 32.61 2.50 -10.79
N SER A 323 32.93 3.19 -11.89
CA SER A 323 32.62 4.63 -12.03
C SER A 323 31.14 4.96 -11.81
N SER A 324 30.22 4.09 -12.26
CA SER A 324 28.78 4.28 -12.07
C SER A 324 28.33 4.12 -10.62
N THR A 325 28.83 3.14 -9.87
CA THR A 325 28.51 3.01 -8.42
C THR A 325 29.06 4.19 -7.61
N ARG A 326 30.28 4.68 -7.94
CA ARG A 326 30.85 5.87 -7.26
C ARG A 326 30.04 7.12 -7.51
N GLU A 327 29.62 7.35 -8.75
CA GLU A 327 28.80 8.51 -9.11
C GLU A 327 27.40 8.42 -8.48
N TRP A 328 26.77 7.23 -8.48
CA TRP A 328 25.52 7.00 -7.76
C TRP A 328 25.64 7.31 -6.26
N ALA A 329 26.71 6.85 -5.60
CA ALA A 329 26.91 7.07 -4.18
C ALA A 329 27.15 8.56 -3.85
N ARG A 330 27.89 9.27 -4.71
CA ARG A 330 28.06 10.74 -4.64
C ARG A 330 26.72 11.47 -4.71
N GLN A 331 25.85 11.10 -5.66
CA GLN A 331 24.50 11.68 -5.79
C GLN A 331 23.61 11.38 -4.57
N GLN A 332 23.74 10.20 -3.94
CA GLN A 332 22.99 9.87 -2.73
C GLN A 332 23.46 10.72 -1.54
N LEU A 333 24.77 10.91 -1.37
CA LEU A 333 25.31 11.81 -0.35
C LEU A 333 24.79 13.25 -0.52
N GLU A 334 24.82 13.79 -1.74
CA GLU A 334 24.26 15.12 -2.05
C GLU A 334 22.75 15.21 -1.80
N THR A 335 22.02 14.11 -1.97
CA THR A 335 20.58 14.04 -1.71
C THR A 335 20.29 14.04 -0.21
N LEU A 336 20.97 13.17 0.56
CA LEU A 336 20.82 13.07 2.02
C LEU A 336 21.19 14.39 2.72
N HIS A 337 22.23 15.09 2.26
CA HIS A 337 22.61 16.40 2.80
C HIS A 337 21.59 17.53 2.55
N LYS A 338 20.56 17.31 1.71
CA LYS A 338 19.47 18.28 1.45
C LYS A 338 18.17 17.97 2.20
N ARG A 339 18.07 16.82 2.87
CA ARG A 339 16.88 16.41 3.66
C ARG A 339 16.96 16.98 5.07
N SER A 340 15.81 17.04 5.75
CA SER A 340 15.77 17.35 7.18
C SER A 340 16.62 16.31 7.95
N PRO A 341 17.58 16.75 8.79
CA PRO A 341 18.38 15.85 9.62
C PRO A 341 17.52 15.02 10.58
N THR A 342 16.49 15.63 11.17
CA THR A 342 15.53 14.96 12.07
C THR A 342 14.69 13.93 11.31
N ALA A 343 14.13 14.30 10.16
CA ALA A 343 13.35 13.41 9.31
C ALA A 343 14.13 12.16 8.90
N LEU A 344 15.41 12.30 8.49
CA LEU A 344 16.26 11.17 8.13
C LEU A 344 16.47 10.19 9.29
N HIS A 345 16.69 10.70 10.51
CA HIS A 345 16.88 9.84 11.68
C HIS A 345 15.60 9.11 12.09
N VAL A 346 14.45 9.79 12.06
CA VAL A 346 13.15 9.16 12.33
C VAL A 346 12.81 8.11 11.25
N ALA A 347 12.97 8.46 9.97
CA ALA A 347 12.77 7.56 8.84
C ALA A 347 13.65 6.32 8.92
N LEU A 348 14.95 6.45 9.24
CA LEU A 348 15.82 5.29 9.42
C LEU A 348 15.39 4.44 10.63
N ARG A 349 15.05 5.08 11.77
CA ARG A 349 14.64 4.35 12.97
C ARG A 349 13.40 3.49 12.70
N GLN A 350 12.36 4.03 12.07
CA GLN A 350 11.18 3.24 11.71
C GLN A 350 11.49 2.12 10.71
N MET A 351 12.39 2.35 9.74
CA MET A 351 12.83 1.30 8.80
C MET A 351 13.55 0.12 9.48
N ARG A 352 13.93 0.24 10.76
CA ARG A 352 14.57 -0.83 11.55
C ARG A 352 13.64 -1.53 12.52
N ILE A 353 12.45 -1.00 12.78
CA ILE A 353 11.50 -1.55 13.77
C ILE A 353 10.11 -1.84 13.21
N GLY A 354 9.65 -1.14 12.16
CA GLY A 354 8.35 -1.38 11.51
C GLY A 354 8.24 -2.71 10.75
N GLY A 355 9.38 -3.36 10.49
CA GLY A 355 9.42 -4.75 10.01
C GLY A 355 8.80 -5.76 10.99
N GLU A 356 8.77 -5.46 12.29
CA GLU A 356 8.25 -6.36 13.33
C GLU A 356 6.78 -6.08 13.71
N TRP A 357 6.29 -4.88 13.37
CA TRP A 357 4.92 -4.44 13.66
C TRP A 357 3.89 -5.15 12.79
N ASP A 358 2.69 -5.32 13.33
CA ASP A 358 1.52 -5.63 12.52
C ASP A 358 0.92 -4.37 11.87
N ILE A 359 0.05 -4.52 10.89
CA ILE A 359 -0.48 -3.39 10.11
C ILE A 359 -1.30 -2.41 10.97
N ALA A 360 -2.04 -2.88 11.98
CA ALA A 360 -2.80 -2.03 12.89
C ALA A 360 -1.90 -1.29 13.89
N GLU A 361 -0.87 -1.96 14.41
CA GLU A 361 0.17 -1.36 15.24
C GLU A 361 0.93 -0.26 14.48
N THR A 362 1.21 -0.48 13.19
CA THR A 362 1.90 0.49 12.31
C THR A 362 1.18 1.83 12.31
N PHE A 363 -0.10 1.87 11.91
CA PHE A 363 -0.85 3.13 11.83
C PHE A 363 -1.03 3.84 13.18
N LYS A 364 -1.12 3.09 14.28
CA LYS A 364 -1.17 3.67 15.64
C LYS A 364 0.14 4.38 16.00
N ARG A 365 1.28 3.75 15.70
CA ARG A 365 2.61 4.30 15.98
C ARG A 365 2.95 5.46 15.04
N GLU A 366 2.66 5.33 13.75
CA GLU A 366 2.81 6.41 12.76
C GLU A 366 1.96 7.64 13.12
N HIS A 367 0.73 7.46 13.62
CA HIS A 367 -0.10 8.58 14.10
C HIS A 367 0.59 9.41 15.19
N GLN A 368 1.23 8.77 16.17
CA GLN A 368 1.92 9.48 17.24
C GLN A 368 3.24 10.12 16.78
N ILE A 369 3.93 9.52 15.80
CA ILE A 369 5.09 10.14 15.14
C ILE A 369 4.65 11.38 14.36
N ALA A 370 3.58 11.29 13.57
CA ALA A 370 2.99 12.40 12.80
C ALA A 370 2.51 13.54 13.69
N THR A 371 1.80 13.25 14.78
CA THR A 371 1.34 14.26 15.75
C THR A 371 2.49 15.06 16.35
N LYS A 372 3.68 14.47 16.54
CA LYS A 372 4.89 15.17 17.00
C LYS A 372 5.53 15.99 15.87
N PHE A 373 5.54 15.49 14.64
CA PHE A 373 5.96 16.29 13.48
C PHE A 373 5.06 17.51 13.23
N MET A 374 3.76 17.45 13.52
CA MET A 374 2.88 18.62 13.41
C MET A 374 3.24 19.75 14.39
N GLN A 375 3.95 19.42 15.48
CA GLN A 375 4.50 20.37 16.44
C GLN A 375 5.95 20.75 16.12
N HIS A 376 6.62 20.05 15.20
CA HIS A 376 8.05 20.21 14.92
C HIS A 376 8.29 21.26 13.82
N HIS A 377 9.34 22.07 14.00
CA HIS A 377 9.74 23.13 13.07
C HIS A 377 9.87 22.63 11.62
N ASP A 378 10.69 21.59 11.41
CA ASP A 378 11.02 21.08 10.07
C ASP A 378 9.82 20.77 9.17
N PHE A 379 8.70 20.24 9.69
CA PHE A 379 7.54 19.96 8.83
C PHE A 379 6.96 21.26 8.26
N THR A 380 6.68 22.21 9.15
CA THR A 380 6.05 23.49 8.80
C THR A 380 6.97 24.33 7.91
N GLU A 381 8.27 24.34 8.21
CA GLU A 381 9.28 25.04 7.41
C GLU A 381 9.56 24.34 6.07
N GLY A 382 9.71 23.01 6.04
CA GLY A 382 9.96 22.24 4.83
C GLY A 382 8.84 22.36 3.79
N VAL A 383 7.60 22.24 4.24
CA VAL A 383 6.42 22.45 3.40
C VAL A 383 6.35 23.91 2.91
N SER A 384 6.54 24.89 3.80
CA SER A 384 6.47 26.31 3.44
C SER A 384 7.57 26.71 2.46
N ALA A 385 8.80 26.23 2.67
CA ALA A 385 9.94 26.49 1.79
C ALA A 385 9.70 25.96 0.38
N LEU A 386 9.33 24.68 0.26
CA LEU A 386 9.30 24.00 -1.03
C LEU A 386 8.01 24.22 -1.81
N LEU A 387 6.84 24.23 -1.15
CA LEU A 387 5.55 24.31 -1.83
C LEU A 387 5.02 25.74 -1.97
N ILE A 388 5.30 26.61 -0.99
CA ILE A 388 4.76 27.97 -0.95
C ILE A 388 5.81 29.00 -1.45
N ARG A 389 6.96 29.10 -0.79
CA ARG A 389 8.00 30.11 -1.06
C ARG A 389 8.94 29.74 -2.22
N LYS A 390 9.03 28.45 -2.55
CA LYS A 390 9.90 27.85 -3.59
C LYS A 390 11.39 28.15 -3.37
N ASN A 391 11.84 28.09 -2.12
CA ASN A 391 13.25 28.26 -1.73
C ASN A 391 13.77 27.03 -0.97
N ALA A 392 15.07 27.02 -0.65
CA ALA A 392 15.65 25.97 0.18
C ALA A 392 15.15 26.13 1.64
N PRO A 393 14.72 25.04 2.29
CA PRO A 393 14.31 25.06 3.70
C PRO A 393 15.49 25.28 4.64
N VAL A 394 15.23 25.91 5.78
CA VAL A 394 16.16 26.06 6.89
C VAL A 394 15.82 25.04 7.96
N TRP A 395 16.59 23.96 8.08
CA TRP A 395 16.29 22.88 9.03
C TRP A 395 16.72 23.21 10.47
N GLU A 396 16.05 22.59 11.44
CA GLU A 396 16.45 22.57 12.86
C GLU A 396 16.56 21.11 13.35
N PRO A 397 17.78 20.58 13.60
CA PRO A 397 19.08 21.23 13.41
C PRO A 397 19.44 21.40 11.93
N GLU A 398 20.36 22.33 11.64
CA GLU A 398 20.65 22.80 10.27
C GLU A 398 21.41 21.79 9.40
N SER A 399 22.03 20.79 10.02
CA SER A 399 22.76 19.74 9.29
C SER A 399 22.88 18.43 10.07
N LEU A 400 23.20 17.35 9.35
CA LEU A 400 23.51 16.04 9.95
C LEU A 400 24.73 16.06 10.87
N ALA A 401 25.62 17.05 10.75
CA ALA A 401 26.75 17.21 11.66
C ALA A 401 26.35 17.92 12.97
N ALA A 402 25.40 18.85 12.90
CA ALA A 402 24.92 19.64 14.03
C ALA A 402 24.17 18.83 15.11
N ILE A 403 23.66 17.64 14.74
CA ILE A 403 23.03 16.69 15.68
C ILE A 403 23.97 16.31 16.85
N GLY A 404 25.29 16.33 16.66
CA GLY A 404 26.27 16.18 17.75
C GLY A 404 26.24 14.82 18.47
N GLY A 405 25.66 13.78 17.86
CA GLY A 405 25.46 12.46 18.48
C GLY A 405 24.18 12.32 19.32
N THR A 406 23.35 13.37 19.40
CA THR A 406 22.04 13.33 20.05
C THR A 406 21.10 12.40 19.29
N ASN A 407 20.37 11.52 20.00
CA ASN A 407 19.33 10.69 19.36
C ASN A 407 18.05 11.52 19.14
N VAL A 408 18.08 12.41 18.12
CA VAL A 408 16.95 13.28 17.74
C VAL A 408 15.69 12.51 17.33
N ALA A 409 15.82 11.24 16.97
CA ALA A 409 14.67 10.38 16.70
C ALA A 409 13.95 9.92 17.97
N LYS A 410 14.64 9.77 19.11
CA LYS A 410 14.07 9.15 20.34
C LYS A 410 12.70 9.72 20.74
N PRO A 411 12.50 11.05 20.85
CA PRO A 411 11.22 11.61 21.30
C PRO A 411 10.04 11.21 20.40
N PHE A 412 10.27 10.98 19.10
CA PHE A 412 9.21 10.57 18.18
C PHE A 412 8.64 9.19 18.50
N PHE A 413 9.47 8.27 19.03
CA PHE A 413 9.10 6.89 19.36
C PHE A 413 8.74 6.66 20.84
N GLU A 414 8.64 7.72 21.65
CA GLU A 414 8.11 7.67 23.02
C GLU A 414 6.57 7.74 22.99
N TYR A 415 5.91 6.58 22.97
CA TYR A 415 4.46 6.51 22.74
C TYR A 415 3.63 6.88 23.99
N ASP A 416 2.47 7.48 23.74
CA ASP A 416 1.42 7.73 24.73
C ASP A 416 0.34 6.65 24.61
N ASP A 417 0.32 5.71 25.56
CA ASP A 417 -0.65 4.61 25.57
C ASP A 417 -2.05 5.03 26.06
N ASP A 418 -2.21 6.22 26.67
CA ASP A 418 -3.49 6.75 27.13
C ASP A 418 -4.31 7.37 25.98
N HIS A 419 -3.65 7.82 24.90
CA HIS A 419 -4.27 8.44 23.72
C HIS A 419 -3.95 7.70 22.39
N PRO A 420 -4.31 6.41 22.24
CA PRO A 420 -4.03 5.65 21.03
C PRO A 420 -4.96 6.02 19.86
N LEU A 421 -4.50 5.82 18.62
CA LEU A 421 -5.39 5.90 17.46
C LEU A 421 -6.41 4.75 17.47
N HIS A 422 -7.68 5.08 17.58
CA HIS A 422 -8.78 4.12 17.43
C HIS A 422 -9.10 3.88 15.95
N LEU A 423 -8.74 2.70 15.46
CA LEU A 423 -8.96 2.27 14.07
C LEU A 423 -10.41 1.83 13.82
N PHE A 424 -10.87 1.89 12.58
CA PHE A 424 -12.26 1.54 12.22
C PHE A 424 -12.60 0.05 12.41
N THR A 425 -11.59 -0.82 12.41
CA THR A 425 -11.73 -2.25 12.70
C THR A 425 -10.58 -2.73 13.59
N ASP A 426 -10.72 -3.91 14.19
CA ASP A 426 -9.68 -4.61 14.95
C ASP A 426 -8.82 -5.55 14.08
N ARG A 427 -9.05 -5.57 12.76
CA ARG A 427 -8.36 -6.46 11.81
C ARG A 427 -6.87 -6.10 11.74
N THR A 428 -6.00 -7.12 11.72
CA THR A 428 -4.56 -6.93 11.54
C THR A 428 -3.86 -8.18 10.99
N TYR A 429 -2.63 -8.03 10.52
CA TYR A 429 -1.73 -9.07 10.05
C TYR A 429 -0.26 -8.61 10.13
N LYS A 430 0.68 -9.57 10.25
CA LYS A 430 2.14 -9.30 10.27
C LYS A 430 2.81 -9.32 8.91
N GLU A 431 2.20 -9.99 7.93
CA GLU A 431 2.63 -10.06 6.54
C GLU A 431 1.38 -9.89 5.67
N TYR A 432 1.51 -9.28 4.49
CA TYR A 432 0.37 -9.10 3.60
C TYR A 432 -0.24 -10.47 3.23
N PRO A 433 -1.57 -10.64 3.29
CA PRO A 433 -2.21 -11.94 3.08
C PRO A 433 -2.18 -12.46 1.64
N HIS A 434 -1.81 -11.61 0.67
CA HIS A 434 -1.88 -11.89 -0.77
C HIS A 434 -0.59 -11.47 -1.53
N GLN A 435 0.58 -11.71 -0.94
CA GLN A 435 1.88 -11.34 -1.54
C GLN A 435 2.16 -12.03 -2.88
N GLU A 436 1.57 -13.21 -3.10
CA GLU A 436 1.66 -14.02 -4.32
C GLU A 436 1.09 -13.33 -5.57
N LEU A 437 0.25 -12.30 -5.41
CA LEU A 437 -0.26 -11.48 -6.52
C LEU A 437 0.81 -10.52 -7.07
N GLY A 438 1.89 -10.26 -6.32
CA GLY A 438 3.01 -9.42 -6.73
C GLY A 438 4.21 -10.19 -7.26
N VAL A 439 5.32 -9.47 -7.45
CA VAL A 439 6.63 -10.07 -7.76
C VAL A 439 7.13 -10.91 -6.57
N PRO A 440 7.97 -11.94 -6.80
CA PRO A 440 8.49 -12.77 -5.71
C PRO A 440 9.45 -12.01 -4.78
N THR A 441 9.48 -12.45 -3.52
CA THR A 441 10.34 -11.85 -2.48
C THR A 441 11.59 -12.68 -2.20
N GLU A 442 12.64 -12.06 -1.65
CA GLU A 442 13.83 -12.77 -1.16
C GLU A 442 13.45 -13.85 -0.12
N LYS A 443 12.50 -13.53 0.78
CA LYS A 443 11.92 -14.48 1.76
C LYS A 443 11.29 -15.70 1.08
N GLU A 444 10.57 -15.51 -0.02
CA GLU A 444 9.93 -16.61 -0.77
C GLU A 444 10.97 -17.50 -1.46
N VAL A 445 11.98 -16.90 -2.10
CA VAL A 445 13.05 -17.65 -2.78
C VAL A 445 13.90 -18.43 -1.77
N GLU A 446 14.27 -17.84 -0.63
CA GLU A 446 14.96 -18.54 0.47
C GLU A 446 14.12 -19.69 1.02
N LYS A 447 12.81 -19.47 1.22
CA LYS A 447 11.88 -20.52 1.69
C LYS A 447 11.81 -21.69 0.71
N VAL A 448 11.71 -21.46 -0.60
CA VAL A 448 11.70 -22.55 -1.59
C VAL A 448 13.04 -23.27 -1.63
N LEU A 449 14.16 -22.55 -1.55
CA LEU A 449 15.50 -23.15 -1.53
C LEU A 449 15.74 -24.00 -0.27
N SER A 450 15.26 -23.58 0.90
CA SER A 450 15.38 -24.36 2.15
C SER A 450 14.59 -25.68 2.16
N GLN A 451 13.64 -25.86 1.24
CA GLN A 451 12.81 -27.06 1.09
C GLN A 451 13.36 -28.09 0.09
N GLY A 452 14.55 -27.89 -0.48
CA GLY A 452 15.09 -28.81 -1.48
C GLY A 452 16.53 -28.54 -1.88
N THR A 453 16.94 -29.02 -3.05
CA THR A 453 18.31 -28.85 -3.56
C THR A 453 18.27 -28.62 -5.07
N TYR A 454 18.39 -27.35 -5.45
CA TYR A 454 18.17 -26.87 -6.81
C TYR A 454 19.46 -26.31 -7.41
N THR A 455 19.65 -26.38 -8.73
CA THR A 455 20.53 -25.46 -9.46
C THR A 455 19.89 -24.06 -9.45
N ARG A 456 20.65 -23.02 -9.82
CA ARG A 456 20.06 -21.67 -9.98
C ARG A 456 18.89 -21.66 -10.99
N GLU A 457 19.02 -22.42 -12.08
CA GLU A 457 18.01 -22.57 -13.13
C GLU A 457 16.77 -23.33 -12.64
N GLU A 458 16.95 -24.47 -11.96
CA GLU A 458 15.83 -25.24 -11.36
C GLU A 458 15.06 -24.38 -10.34
N LEU A 459 15.76 -23.56 -9.55
CA LEU A 459 15.15 -22.62 -8.60
C LEU A 459 14.40 -21.50 -9.32
N ALA A 460 15.02 -20.87 -10.33
CA ALA A 460 14.41 -19.80 -11.10
C ALA A 460 13.11 -20.24 -11.76
N ASN A 461 13.15 -21.37 -12.49
CA ASN A 461 12.01 -21.93 -13.18
C ASN A 461 10.86 -22.27 -12.21
N LYS A 462 11.17 -22.75 -11.00
CA LYS A 462 10.18 -23.05 -9.97
C LYS A 462 9.46 -21.81 -9.42
N ILE A 463 10.19 -20.69 -9.25
CA ILE A 463 9.59 -19.42 -8.79
C ILE A 463 8.81 -18.73 -9.93
N ILE A 464 9.32 -18.75 -11.17
CA ILE A 464 8.60 -18.21 -12.34
C ILE A 464 7.29 -18.98 -12.56
N ALA A 465 7.31 -20.30 -12.41
CA ALA A 465 6.11 -21.14 -12.50
C ALA A 465 5.08 -20.85 -11.39
N SER A 466 5.49 -20.47 -10.17
CA SER A 466 4.54 -20.08 -9.10
C SER A 466 3.77 -18.79 -9.41
N ARG A 467 4.22 -18.03 -10.42
CA ARG A 467 3.56 -16.85 -10.97
C ARG A 467 3.03 -17.08 -12.39
N ASN A 468 2.75 -18.33 -12.79
CA ASN A 468 2.19 -18.69 -14.11
C ASN A 468 2.97 -18.11 -15.32
N GLY A 469 4.27 -17.82 -15.19
CA GLY A 469 5.06 -17.22 -16.27
C GLY A 469 4.73 -15.76 -16.60
N ARG A 470 4.13 -15.02 -15.66
CA ARG A 470 3.84 -13.58 -15.81
C ARG A 470 5.07 -12.78 -16.24
N GLN A 471 4.85 -11.79 -17.09
CA GLN A 471 5.89 -10.92 -17.64
C GLN A 471 6.74 -10.24 -16.56
N GLY A 472 8.05 -10.11 -16.80
CA GLY A 472 8.99 -9.42 -15.90
C GLY A 472 9.36 -10.17 -14.61
N ILE A 473 8.68 -11.27 -14.29
CA ILE A 473 9.00 -12.09 -13.10
C ILE A 473 10.38 -12.74 -13.27
N SER A 474 10.75 -13.18 -14.47
CA SER A 474 12.06 -13.73 -14.79
C SER A 474 13.21 -12.80 -14.39
N GLU A 475 13.09 -11.51 -14.65
CA GLU A 475 14.10 -10.49 -14.38
C GLU A 475 14.24 -10.22 -12.88
N VAL A 476 13.13 -10.16 -12.13
CA VAL A 476 13.14 -10.05 -10.67
C VAL A 476 13.74 -11.29 -10.02
N VAL A 477 13.39 -12.48 -10.51
CA VAL A 477 13.92 -13.76 -10.02
C VAL A 477 15.42 -13.88 -10.30
N ALA A 478 15.87 -13.45 -11.48
CA ALA A 478 17.30 -13.42 -11.83
C ALA A 478 18.09 -12.48 -10.89
N ASP A 479 17.62 -11.24 -10.65
CA ASP A 479 18.28 -10.31 -9.73
C ASP A 479 18.39 -10.88 -8.30
N ILE A 480 17.33 -11.50 -7.79
CA ILE A 480 17.34 -12.15 -6.46
C ILE A 480 18.34 -13.30 -6.44
N ILE A 481 18.30 -14.21 -7.42
CA ILE A 481 19.16 -15.40 -7.44
C ILE A 481 20.63 -15.04 -7.61
N ASP A 482 20.96 -14.05 -8.45
CA ASP A 482 22.34 -13.64 -8.68
C ASP A 482 22.94 -12.89 -7.48
N ARG A 483 22.14 -12.13 -6.71
CA ARG A 483 22.60 -11.49 -5.47
C ARG A 483 22.64 -12.42 -4.26
N LYS A 484 21.63 -13.27 -4.09
CA LYS A 484 21.36 -14.01 -2.84
C LYS A 484 21.73 -15.49 -2.91
N THR A 485 22.35 -15.98 -3.98
CA THR A 485 22.86 -17.35 -4.03
C THR A 485 24.31 -17.43 -4.49
N VAL A 486 25.02 -18.45 -4.05
CA VAL A 486 26.28 -18.95 -4.65
C VAL A 486 26.09 -20.39 -5.11
N VAL A 487 27.03 -20.89 -5.92
CA VAL A 487 27.02 -22.26 -6.43
C VAL A 487 28.09 -23.07 -5.68
N ASN A 488 27.70 -24.19 -5.08
CA ASN A 488 28.63 -25.10 -4.40
C ASN A 488 29.30 -26.09 -5.38
N ASP A 489 30.24 -26.91 -4.88
CA ASP A 489 30.97 -27.91 -5.66
C ASP A 489 30.08 -28.92 -6.41
N LYS A 490 28.85 -29.13 -5.93
CA LYS A 490 27.84 -30.01 -6.55
C LYS A 490 26.97 -29.28 -7.58
N ARG A 491 27.33 -28.05 -7.97
CA ARG A 491 26.60 -27.15 -8.87
C ARG A 491 25.19 -26.78 -8.38
N LYS A 492 24.95 -26.81 -7.07
CA LYS A 492 23.66 -26.47 -6.46
C LYS A 492 23.71 -25.10 -5.80
N ALA A 493 22.60 -24.38 -5.86
CA ALA A 493 22.43 -23.05 -5.27
C ALA A 493 22.44 -23.15 -3.73
N VAL A 494 23.11 -22.20 -3.09
CA VAL A 494 23.19 -22.05 -1.64
C VAL A 494 22.91 -20.58 -1.32
N TRP A 495 22.03 -20.31 -0.35
CA TRP A 495 21.68 -18.95 0.02
C TRP A 495 22.85 -18.20 0.66
N VAL A 496 23.04 -16.95 0.23
CA VAL A 496 23.98 -15.99 0.83
C VAL A 496 23.19 -15.13 1.80
N LYS A 497 23.47 -15.31 3.09
CA LYS A 497 22.98 -14.37 4.12
C LYS A 497 23.73 -13.05 3.98
N ASP A 498 23.02 -11.95 4.14
CA ASP A 498 23.65 -10.64 4.19
C ASP A 498 24.63 -10.59 5.38
N GLU A 499 25.75 -9.90 5.21
CA GLU A 499 26.60 -9.55 6.34
C GLU A 499 25.78 -8.69 7.31
N ALA A 500 25.43 -9.26 8.46
CA ALA A 500 24.78 -8.53 9.52
C ALA A 500 25.65 -7.31 9.87
N ALA A 501 25.07 -6.11 9.80
CA ALA A 501 25.76 -4.92 10.28
C ALA A 501 26.16 -5.16 11.74
N PRO A 502 27.40 -4.85 12.16
CA PRO A 502 27.81 -5.01 13.55
C PRO A 502 26.80 -4.29 14.45
N GLY A 503 26.20 -5.03 15.38
CA GLY A 503 25.02 -4.56 16.12
C GLY A 503 25.30 -3.30 16.91
N SER A 504 24.95 -2.14 16.33
CA SER A 504 24.97 -0.86 17.02
C SER A 504 23.89 -0.87 18.09
N ARG A 505 24.30 -0.73 19.36
CA ARG A 505 23.39 -0.55 20.48
C ARG A 505 22.78 0.86 20.36
N LEU A 506 21.61 0.95 19.74
CA LEU A 506 20.77 2.16 19.67
C LEU A 506 20.11 2.46 21.02
#